data_AF-A0A3M1NT86-F1
#
_entry.id   AF-A0A3M1NT86-F1
#
_cell.length_a   1.000
_cell.length_b   1.000
_cell.length_c   1.000
_cell.angle_alpha   90.00
_cell.angle_beta   90.00
_cell.angle_gamma   90.00
#
_symmetry.space_group_name_H-M   'P 1'
#
loop_
_entity.id
_entity.type
_entity.pdbx_description
1 polymer ?
#
loop_
_entity_poly.entity_id
_entity_poly.type
_entity_poly.pdbx_seq_one_letter_code
_entity_poly.pdbx_strand_id
1 'polypeptide(L)' 'METPTTTRPARTPAASPSTEVFTYDEKIVRMFVLATALWGFVGMLVGVLIALQLPFWPANLGEYLTFGRLR' A
#
# COMPACT_ATOMS: atom_id res chain seq x y z
N MET A 1 67.01 -26.21 -28.90
CA MET A 1 66.57 -25.11 -28.02
C MET A 1 65.11 -24.85 -28.40
N GLU A 2 64.20 -25.71 -27.93
CA GLU A 2 62.79 -25.72 -28.34
C GLU A 2 61.97 -25.28 -27.12
N THR A 3 61.35 -24.10 -27.20
CA THR A 3 60.54 -23.53 -26.11
C THR A 3 59.17 -24.23 -26.04
N PRO A 4 58.69 -24.68 -24.87
CA PRO A 4 57.37 -25.28 -24.75
C PRO A 4 56.27 -24.24 -24.98
N THR A 5 55.46 -24.47 -26.02
CA THR A 5 54.27 -23.69 -26.38
C THR A 5 53.26 -23.71 -25.22
N THR A 6 53.13 -22.60 -24.51
CA THR A 6 52.05 -22.38 -23.54
C THR A 6 50.74 -22.13 -24.29
N THR A 7 49.94 -23.17 -24.46
CA THR A 7 48.54 -23.06 -24.92
C THR A 7 47.70 -22.52 -23.77
N ARG A 8 47.40 -21.22 -23.80
CA ARG A 8 46.45 -20.58 -22.87
C ARG A 8 45.03 -21.09 -23.16
N PRO A 9 44.31 -21.69 -22.20
CA PRO A 9 42.93 -22.12 -22.44
C PRO A 9 42.07 -20.91 -22.83
N ALA A 10 41.21 -21.09 -23.84
CA ALA A 10 40.24 -20.11 -24.27
C ALA A 10 39.32 -19.76 -23.09
N ARG A 11 39.15 -18.46 -22.82
CA ARG A 11 38.30 -17.99 -21.73
C ARG A 11 36.84 -18.26 -22.12
N THR A 12 36.18 -19.19 -21.43
CA THR A 12 34.73 -19.38 -21.52
C THR A 12 34.05 -18.06 -21.14
N PRO A 13 33.14 -17.52 -21.96
CA PRO A 13 32.38 -16.34 -21.58
C PRO A 13 31.55 -16.70 -20.35
N ALA A 14 31.80 -16.01 -19.24
CA ALA A 14 31.01 -16.14 -18.03
C ALA A 14 29.55 -15.79 -18.34
N ALA A 15 28.63 -16.68 -17.98
CA ALA A 15 27.20 -16.48 -18.13
C ALA A 15 26.79 -15.14 -17.49
N SER A 16 26.01 -14.35 -18.23
CA SER A 16 25.50 -13.06 -17.76
C SER A 16 24.66 -13.27 -16.49
N PRO A 17 24.82 -12.44 -15.44
CA PRO A 17 23.99 -12.56 -14.25
C PRO A 17 22.55 -12.26 -14.65
N SER A 18 21.71 -13.28 -14.67
CA SER A 18 20.26 -13.12 -14.74
C SER A 18 19.84 -12.40 -13.46
N THR A 19 19.34 -11.17 -13.59
CA THR A 19 18.79 -10.41 -12.48
C THR A 19 17.64 -11.22 -11.86
N GLU A 20 17.88 -11.81 -10.69
CA GLU A 20 16.82 -12.45 -9.92
C GLU A 20 15.86 -11.36 -9.41
N VAL A 21 14.67 -11.31 -9.99
CA VAL A 21 13.62 -10.37 -9.59
C VAL A 21 12.86 -11.00 -8.42
N PHE A 22 13.28 -10.70 -7.20
CA PHE A 22 12.52 -11.07 -6.00
C PHE A 22 11.28 -10.17 -5.91
N THR A 23 10.11 -10.72 -6.20
CA THR A 23 8.84 -9.97 -6.18
C THR A 23 8.26 -10.01 -4.77
N TYR A 24 7.99 -8.83 -4.19
CA TYR A 24 7.37 -8.71 -2.88
C TYR A 24 5.87 -8.97 -2.95
N ASP A 25 5.31 -9.73 -2.00
CA ASP A 25 3.85 -9.91 -1.91
C ASP A 25 3.20 -8.67 -1.29
N GLU A 26 2.67 -7.80 -2.15
CA GLU A 26 2.00 -6.56 -1.78
C GLU A 26 0.46 -6.71 -1.61
N LYS A 27 -0.10 -7.92 -1.73
CA LYS A 27 -1.56 -8.12 -1.71
C LYS A 27 -2.19 -7.64 -0.42
N ILE A 28 -1.61 -8.03 0.71
CA ILE A 28 -2.11 -7.65 2.05
C ILE A 28 -1.97 -6.15 2.27
N VAL A 29 -0.85 -5.55 1.86
CA VAL A 29 -0.61 -4.11 1.98
C VAL A 29 -1.63 -3.33 1.17
N ARG A 30 -1.88 -3.74 -0.07
CA ARG A 30 -2.88 -3.10 -0.95
C ARG A 30 -4.28 -3.18 -0.35
N MET A 31 -4.67 -4.33 0.20
CA MET A 31 -5.96 -4.50 0.88
C MET A 31 -6.08 -3.61 2.12
N PHE A 32 -5.01 -3.49 2.91
CA PHE A 32 -4.99 -2.65 4.11
C PHE A 32 -5.12 -1.16 3.79
N VAL A 33 -4.40 -0.70 2.76
CA VAL A 33 -4.52 0.69 2.27
C VAL A 33 -5.95 0.97 1.82
N LEU A 34 -6.57 0.04 1.10
CA LEU A 34 -7.94 0.20 0.60
C LEU A 34 -8.96 0.21 1.75
N ALA A 35 -8.78 -0.67 2.74
CA ALA A 35 -9.61 -0.66 3.96
C ALA A 35 -9.45 0.64 4.76
N THR A 36 -8.21 1.12 4.93
CA THR A 36 -7.91 2.37 5.65
C THR A 36 -8.51 3.58 4.95
N ALA A 37 -8.41 3.64 3.62
CA ALA A 37 -9.01 4.71 2.83
C ALA A 37 -10.54 4.70 2.95
N LEU A 38 -11.17 3.52 2.90
CA LEU A 38 -12.62 3.38 3.05
C LEU A 38 -13.07 3.86 4.44
N TRP A 39 -12.45 3.36 5.51
CA TRP A 39 -12.82 3.75 6.88
C TRP A 39 -12.49 5.21 7.17
N GLY A 40 -11.38 5.74 6.64
CA GLY A 40 -11.05 7.16 6.73
C GLY A 40 -12.11 8.04 6.05
N PHE A 41 -12.58 7.64 4.87
CA PHE A 41 -13.66 8.35 4.18
C PHE A 41 -14.98 8.30 4.94
N VAL A 42 -15.39 7.12 5.42
CA VAL A 42 -16.60 6.95 6.25
C VAL A 42 -16.50 7.78 7.54
N GLY A 43 -15.37 7.72 8.23
CA GLY A 43 -15.13 8.52 9.45
C GLY A 43 -15.17 10.01 9.20
N MET A 44 -14.60 10.49 8.08
CA MET A 44 -14.68 11.90 7.69
C MET A 44 -16.11 12.33 7.36
N LEU A 45 -16.88 11.51 6.66
CA LEU A 45 -18.30 11.80 6.39
C LEU A 45 -19.11 11.87 7.68
N VAL A 46 -18.96 10.89 8.58
CA VAL A 46 -19.63 10.89 9.89
C VAL A 46 -19.21 12.11 10.73
N GLY A 47 -17.91 12.44 10.76
CA GLY A 47 -17.41 13.63 11.44
C GLY A 47 -18.00 14.93 10.91
N VAL A 48 -18.12 15.07 9.58
CA VAL A 48 -18.76 16.23 8.93
C VAL A 48 -20.25 16.30 9.28
N LEU A 49 -20.96 15.17 9.29
CA LEU A 49 -22.38 15.12 9.68
C LEU A 49 -22.55 15.59 11.14
N ILE A 50 -21.70 15.12 12.06
CA ILE A 50 -21.69 15.52 13.47
C ILE A 50 -21.36 17.02 13.61
N ALA A 51 -20.37 17.52 12.86
CA ALA A 51 -19.99 18.93 12.87
C ALA A 51 -21.12 19.85 12.37
N LEU A 52 -21.93 19.41 11.39
CA LEU A 52 -23.08 20.16 10.91
C LEU A 52 -24.24 20.18 11.93
N GLN A 53 -24.36 19.14 12.76
CA GLN A 53 -25.38 19.07 13.83
C GLN A 53 -25.08 19.98 15.03
N LEU A 54 -23.81 20.37 15.26
CA LEU A 54 -23.42 21.28 16.35
C LEU A 54 -24.06 22.68 16.27
N PRO A 55 -24.02 23.39 15.13
CA PRO A 55 -24.62 24.72 15.00
C PRO A 55 -26.10 24.70 14.58
N PHE A 56 -26.59 23.62 13.97
CA PHE A 56 -27.98 23.52 13.48
C PHE A 56 -28.81 22.53 14.31
N TRP A 57 -29.49 23.05 15.34
CA TRP A 57 -30.47 22.32 16.16
C TRP A 57 -31.52 21.51 15.38
N PRO A 58 -32.07 21.99 14.24
CA PRO A 58 -33.05 21.24 13.43
C PRO A 58 -32.46 20.08 12.60
N ALA A 59 -31.13 19.99 12.47
CA ALA A 59 -30.47 18.94 11.68
C ALA A 59 -30.38 17.58 12.41
N ASN A 60 -30.95 17.47 13.61
CA ASN A 60 -31.16 16.20 14.29
C ASN A 60 -32.23 15.40 13.54
N LEU A 61 -31.81 14.61 12.54
CA LEU A 61 -32.65 13.80 11.64
C LEU A 61 -33.26 12.54 12.33
N GLY A 62 -33.71 12.66 13.58
CA GLY A 62 -34.36 11.59 14.36
C GLY A 62 -33.48 10.90 15.40
N GLU A 63 -34.05 9.89 16.08
CA GLU A 63 -33.50 9.23 17.28
C GLU A 63 -32.11 8.58 17.06
N TYR A 64 -31.84 8.09 15.85
CA TYR A 64 -30.59 7.38 15.51
C TYR A 64 -29.44 8.29 15.06
N LEU A 65 -29.73 9.53 14.63
CA LEU A 65 -28.74 10.49 14.14
C LEU A 65 -28.53 11.67 15.11
N THR A 66 -28.90 11.51 16.39
CA THR A 66 -28.70 12.53 17.42
C THR A 66 -27.22 12.60 17.82
N PHE A 67 -26.69 13.82 17.96
CA PHE A 67 -25.30 14.13 18.34
C PHE A 67 -24.77 13.31 19.54
N GLY A 68 -25.65 12.98 20.49
CA GLY A 68 -25.30 12.20 21.68
C GLY A 68 -25.01 10.70 21.46
N ARG A 69 -25.48 10.08 20.37
CA ARG A 69 -25.27 8.64 20.05
C ARG A 69 -24.26 8.38 18.93
N LEU A 70 -23.99 9.38 18.10
CA LEU A 70 -23.10 9.25 16.95
C LEU A 70 -21.61 9.48 17.28
N ARG A 71 -21.33 10.09 18.44
CA ARG A 71 -19.99 10.18 19.05
C ARG A 71 -19.59 8.85 19.71
#